data_AF-A0A5K7ZYB8-F1
#
_entry.id   AF-A0A5K7ZYB8-F1
#
_cell.length_a   1.000
_cell.length_b   1.000
_cell.length_c   1.000
_cell.angle_alpha   90.00
_cell.angle_beta   90.00
_cell.angle_gamma   90.00
#
_symmetry.space_group_name_H-M   'P 1'
#
loop_
_entity.id
_entity.type
_entity.pdbx_description
1 polymer ?
#
loop_
_entity_poly.entity_id
_entity_poly.type
_entity_poly.pdbx_seq_one_letter_code
_entity_poly.pdbx_strand_id
1 'polypeptide(L)'
;MMGRCQATRQLRAVWRRVVVIGFLVLALAACTPLQSSRFEKHRADGDAVWLAGQTVDCNGSSTHCARQHLFKGVACLQLAPTAPAPATQYACAARQLHQGLTLHPAWKRPADQAYYQQQLCEALEKLHPLQSGEDADRTLEQLGQAAETLYRLEPESVAAVYYLASLRLRQAEPDLGAISAGTRLPVCNRLNRALNRVLAVMTADPERRPDWDQFAEKYDQLVFHLGVALRTAGCR
;
A
#
# COMPACT_ATOMS: atom_id res chain seq x y z
N MET A 1 -61.06 13.84 -46.85
CA MET A 1 -60.06 14.89 -46.53
C MET A 1 -59.91 15.02 -45.02
N MET A 2 -59.04 14.24 -44.38
CA MET A 2 -58.63 14.39 -42.97
C MET A 2 -57.49 13.38 -42.76
N GLY A 3 -56.27 13.81 -42.42
CA GLY A 3 -55.19 12.84 -42.13
C GLY A 3 -53.73 13.27 -42.31
N ARG A 4 -53.37 14.56 -42.27
CA ARG A 4 -51.95 14.98 -42.41
C ARG A 4 -51.35 15.82 -41.26
N CYS A 5 -52.04 15.99 -40.12
CA CYS A 5 -51.57 16.90 -39.05
C CYS A 5 -51.06 16.24 -37.76
N GLN A 6 -50.95 14.91 -37.66
CA GLN A 6 -50.47 14.25 -36.42
C GLN A 6 -48.99 13.83 -36.44
N ALA A 7 -48.35 13.71 -37.61
CA ALA A 7 -46.98 13.18 -37.72
C ALA A 7 -45.89 14.16 -37.22
N THR A 8 -46.12 15.47 -37.23
CA THR A 8 -45.08 16.47 -36.87
C THR A 8 -44.97 16.75 -35.36
N ARG A 9 -45.97 16.40 -34.54
CA ARG A 9 -45.91 16.58 -33.08
C ARG A 9 -45.11 15.50 -32.36
N GLN A 10 -45.06 14.27 -32.88
CA GLN A 10 -44.30 13.18 -32.24
C GLN A 10 -42.78 13.35 -32.37
N LEU A 11 -42.27 13.90 -33.47
CA LEU A 11 -40.82 14.10 -33.68
C LEU A 11 -40.20 15.14 -32.74
N ARG A 12 -40.95 16.18 -32.33
CA ARG A 12 -40.44 17.23 -31.42
C ARG A 12 -40.31 16.75 -29.96
N ALA A 13 -41.15 15.80 -29.53
CA ALA A 13 -41.11 15.27 -28.18
C ALA A 13 -39.91 14.32 -27.95
N VAL A 14 -39.55 13.53 -28.97
CA VAL A 14 -38.38 12.65 -28.94
C VAL A 14 -37.09 13.47 -28.88
N TRP A 15 -36.97 14.53 -29.69
CA TRP A 15 -35.79 15.40 -29.68
C TRP A 15 -35.57 16.11 -28.34
N ARG A 16 -36.62 16.59 -27.66
CA ARG A 16 -36.47 17.18 -26.32
C ARG A 16 -35.94 16.18 -25.28
N ARG A 17 -36.36 14.92 -25.34
CA ARG A 17 -35.85 13.88 -24.41
C ARG A 17 -34.40 13.50 -24.71
N VAL A 18 -34.01 13.44 -25.98
CA VAL A 18 -32.61 13.17 -26.37
C VAL A 18 -31.67 14.30 -25.95
N VAL A 19 -32.07 15.57 -26.09
CA VAL A 19 -31.25 16.73 -25.69
C VAL A 19 -31.06 16.79 -24.17
N VAL A 20 -32.10 16.51 -23.38
CA VAL A 20 -32.00 16.53 -21.91
C VAL A 20 -31.12 15.38 -21.39
N ILE A 21 -31.23 14.18 -21.97
CA ILE A 21 -30.36 13.05 -21.60
C ILE A 21 -28.90 13.31 -22.02
N GLY A 22 -28.68 13.88 -23.20
CA GLY A 22 -27.34 14.22 -23.69
C GLY A 22 -26.61 15.24 -22.80
N PHE A 23 -27.31 16.25 -22.30
CA PHE A 23 -26.72 17.26 -21.40
C PHE A 23 -26.39 16.69 -20.01
N LEU A 24 -27.20 15.75 -19.50
CA LEU A 24 -26.95 15.11 -18.20
C LEU A 24 -25.69 14.23 -18.22
N VAL A 25 -25.42 13.55 -19.33
CA VAL A 25 -24.21 12.71 -19.49
C VAL A 25 -22.94 13.56 -19.64
N LEU A 26 -23.01 14.70 -20.33
CA LEU A 26 -21.87 15.62 -20.49
C LEU A 26 -21.48 16.33 -19.18
N ALA A 27 -22.45 16.63 -18.30
CA ALA A 27 -22.16 17.25 -17.01
C ALA A 27 -21.41 16.31 -16.04
N LEU A 28 -21.58 15.00 -16.16
CA LEU A 28 -20.94 14.02 -15.26
C LEU A 28 -19.45 13.78 -15.61
N ALA A 29 -19.01 14.07 -16.83
CA ALA A 29 -17.63 13.83 -17.26
C ALA A 29 -16.64 14.95 -16.85
N ALA A 30 -17.13 16.14 -16.48
CA ALA A 30 -16.27 17.32 -16.26
C ALA A 30 -15.76 17.49 -14.81
N CYS A 31 -16.15 16.64 -13.86
CA CYS A 31 -15.79 16.81 -12.45
C CYS A 31 -14.41 16.25 -12.05
N THR A 32 -13.80 15.38 -12.85
CA THR A 32 -12.56 14.67 -12.49
C THR A 32 -11.28 15.52 -12.41
N PRO A 33 -11.04 16.54 -13.28
CA PRO A 33 -9.79 17.29 -13.22
C PRO A 33 -9.70 18.23 -12.01
N LEU A 34 -10.83 18.75 -11.53
CA LEU A 34 -10.87 19.67 -10.38
C LEU A 34 -10.51 18.97 -9.06
N GLN A 35 -10.83 17.68 -8.93
CA GLN A 35 -10.48 16.91 -7.73
C GLN A 35 -8.98 16.65 -7.64
N SER A 36 -8.31 16.35 -8.77
CA SER A 36 -6.87 16.08 -8.80
C SER A 36 -6.05 17.28 -8.34
N SER A 37 -6.38 18.50 -8.78
CA SER A 37 -5.64 19.70 -8.40
C SER A 37 -5.80 20.04 -6.92
N ARG A 38 -6.97 19.75 -6.31
CA ARG A 38 -7.18 19.91 -4.87
C ARG A 38 -6.31 18.95 -4.07
N PHE A 39 -6.26 17.68 -4.47
CA PHE A 39 -5.38 16.68 -3.84
C PHE A 39 -3.91 17.09 -3.91
N GLU A 40 -3.44 17.58 -5.05
CA GLU A 40 -2.07 18.06 -5.21
C GLU A 40 -1.78 19.27 -4.30
N LYS A 41 -2.72 20.21 -4.20
CA LYS A 41 -2.60 21.37 -3.32
C LYS A 41 -2.52 20.96 -1.85
N HIS A 42 -3.49 20.19 -1.34
CA HIS A 42 -3.49 19.77 0.06
C HIS A 42 -2.28 18.88 0.40
N ARG A 43 -1.77 18.10 -0.56
CA ARG A 43 -0.50 17.39 -0.39
C ARG A 43 0.67 18.36 -0.23
N ALA A 44 0.77 19.38 -1.08
CA ALA A 44 1.82 20.38 -0.98
C ALA A 44 1.75 21.16 0.35
N ASP A 45 0.53 21.38 0.85
CA ASP A 45 0.26 22.05 2.13
C ASP A 45 0.44 21.11 3.35
N GLY A 46 0.71 19.81 3.15
CA GLY A 46 0.88 18.83 4.23
C GLY A 46 -0.41 18.47 4.99
N ASP A 47 -1.58 18.72 4.40
CA ASP A 47 -2.89 18.56 5.05
C ASP A 47 -3.37 17.09 4.99
N ALA A 48 -2.73 16.24 5.80
CA ALA A 48 -3.04 14.81 5.87
C ALA A 48 -4.48 14.55 6.34
N VAL A 49 -5.01 15.37 7.26
CA VAL A 49 -6.39 15.21 7.78
C VAL A 49 -7.40 15.37 6.66
N TRP A 50 -7.26 16.41 5.84
CA TRP A 50 -8.15 16.61 4.70
C TRP A 50 -8.03 15.47 3.68
N LEU A 51 -6.80 15.08 3.31
CA LEU A 51 -6.55 14.03 2.33
C LEU A 51 -7.12 12.67 2.74
N ALA A 52 -6.90 12.25 4.00
CA ALA A 52 -7.43 11.01 4.53
C ALA A 52 -8.98 10.99 4.56
N GLY A 53 -9.59 12.15 4.80
CA GLY A 53 -11.04 12.34 4.83
C GLY A 53 -11.74 12.32 3.47
N GLN A 54 -11.01 12.49 2.36
CA GLN A 54 -11.64 12.57 1.03
C GLN A 54 -12.10 11.22 0.49
N THR A 55 -13.25 11.15 -0.17
CA THR A 55 -13.64 9.98 -0.95
C THR A 55 -12.92 9.96 -2.30
N VAL A 56 -12.46 8.77 -2.72
CA VAL A 56 -11.84 8.53 -4.03
C VAL A 56 -12.70 7.47 -4.74
N ASP A 57 -13.54 7.91 -5.67
CA ASP A 57 -14.55 7.07 -6.35
C ASP A 57 -14.10 6.54 -7.71
N CYS A 58 -12.94 6.97 -8.20
CA CYS A 58 -12.42 6.51 -9.47
C CYS A 58 -11.87 5.08 -9.34
N ASN A 59 -12.04 4.28 -10.39
CA ASN A 59 -11.59 2.88 -10.45
C ASN A 59 -10.88 2.52 -11.77
N GLY A 60 -10.81 3.46 -12.72
CA GLY A 60 -10.15 3.26 -14.00
C GLY A 60 -8.63 3.45 -13.92
N SER A 61 -7.89 2.65 -14.70
CA SER A 61 -6.44 2.76 -14.83
C SER A 61 -6.06 4.13 -15.43
N SER A 62 -5.69 5.06 -14.57
CA SER A 62 -5.28 6.41 -14.97
C SER A 62 -4.32 6.97 -13.93
N THR A 63 -3.33 7.75 -14.38
CA THR A 63 -2.35 8.40 -13.51
C THR A 63 -3.03 9.30 -12.48
N HIS A 64 -4.12 9.99 -12.86
CA HIS A 64 -4.87 10.85 -11.95
C HIS A 64 -5.55 10.05 -10.82
N CYS A 65 -6.25 8.97 -11.18
CA CYS A 65 -6.92 8.16 -10.17
C CYS A 65 -5.92 7.47 -9.23
N ALA A 66 -4.86 6.88 -9.80
CA ALA A 66 -3.79 6.28 -9.04
C ALA A 66 -3.20 7.27 -8.03
N ARG A 67 -2.90 8.51 -8.45
CA ARG A 67 -2.35 9.55 -7.57
C ARG A 67 -3.28 9.90 -6.40
N GLN A 68 -4.59 10.03 -6.62
CA GLN A 68 -5.53 10.33 -5.53
C GLN A 68 -5.52 9.23 -4.47
N HIS A 69 -5.55 7.96 -4.89
CA HIS A 69 -5.41 6.81 -4.00
C HIS A 69 -4.08 6.81 -3.24
N LEU A 70 -2.96 7.03 -3.94
CA LEU A 70 -1.64 7.09 -3.31
C LEU A 70 -1.54 8.20 -2.25
N PHE A 71 -2.04 9.40 -2.55
CA PHE A 71 -1.97 10.54 -1.63
C PHE A 71 -2.84 10.29 -0.39
N LYS A 72 -4.06 9.77 -0.60
CA LYS A 72 -4.92 9.37 0.51
C LYS A 72 -4.28 8.28 1.36
N GLY A 73 -3.66 7.29 0.72
CA GLY A 73 -2.98 6.19 1.40
C GLY A 73 -1.84 6.66 2.30
N VAL A 74 -0.97 7.54 1.81
CA VAL A 74 0.10 8.16 2.60
C VAL A 74 -0.48 9.00 3.76
N ALA A 75 -1.54 9.77 3.50
CA ALA A 75 -2.18 10.56 4.54
C ALA A 75 -2.80 9.69 5.66
N CYS A 76 -3.48 8.59 5.30
CA CYS A 76 -3.99 7.62 6.27
C CYS A 76 -2.84 6.99 7.09
N LEU A 77 -1.70 6.69 6.46
CA LEU A 77 -0.53 6.14 7.15
C LEU A 77 0.06 7.13 8.16
N GLN A 78 0.20 8.40 7.78
CA GLN A 78 0.73 9.45 8.64
C GLN A 78 -0.12 9.68 9.90
N LEU A 79 -1.45 9.57 9.78
CA LEU A 79 -2.38 9.79 10.88
C LEU A 79 -2.57 8.55 11.77
N ALA A 80 -2.20 7.36 11.30
CA ALA A 80 -2.49 6.11 12.00
C ALA A 80 -1.89 6.01 13.42
N PRO A 81 -0.64 6.44 13.69
CA PRO A 81 -0.04 6.31 15.03
C PRO A 81 -0.75 7.10 16.13
N THR A 82 -1.45 8.19 15.79
CA THR A 82 -2.11 9.08 16.75
C THR A 82 -3.64 8.97 16.70
N ALA A 83 -4.18 8.11 15.84
CA ALA A 83 -5.61 7.95 15.68
C ALA A 83 -6.23 7.14 16.85
N PRO A 84 -7.48 7.43 17.25
CA PRO A 84 -8.20 6.63 18.26
C PRO A 84 -8.41 5.16 17.84
N ALA A 85 -8.44 4.89 16.53
CA ALA A 85 -8.57 3.56 15.96
C ALA A 85 -7.44 3.32 14.92
N PRO A 86 -6.21 3.00 15.37
CA PRO A 86 -5.06 2.84 14.48
C PRO A 86 -5.27 1.78 13.39
N ALA A 87 -5.91 0.66 13.73
CA ALA A 87 -6.20 -0.42 12.78
C ALA A 87 -7.00 0.07 11.57
N THR A 88 -8.00 0.92 11.78
CA THR A 88 -8.82 1.51 10.71
C THR A 88 -7.98 2.40 9.79
N GLN A 89 -7.05 3.18 10.34
CA GLN A 89 -6.19 4.06 9.55
C GLN A 89 -5.12 3.28 8.77
N TYR A 90 -4.49 2.28 9.38
CA TYR A 90 -3.57 1.39 8.65
C TYR A 90 -4.28 0.58 7.57
N ALA A 91 -5.51 0.12 7.81
CA ALA A 91 -6.34 -0.52 6.78
C ALA A 91 -6.72 0.45 5.66
N CYS A 92 -7.01 1.72 5.96
CA CYS A 92 -7.16 2.76 4.95
C CYS A 92 -5.89 2.88 4.11
N ALA A 93 -4.73 3.04 4.76
CA ALA A 93 -3.44 3.20 4.10
C ALA A 93 -3.14 2.03 3.16
N ALA A 94 -3.19 0.79 3.66
CA ALA A 94 -2.91 -0.41 2.89
C ALA A 94 -3.80 -0.52 1.65
N ARG A 95 -5.13 -0.36 1.82
CA ARG A 95 -6.09 -0.43 0.71
C ARG A 95 -5.84 0.65 -0.35
N GLN A 96 -5.65 1.89 0.08
CA GLN A 96 -5.50 3.03 -0.83
C GLN A 96 -4.14 3.00 -1.54
N LEU A 97 -3.06 2.64 -0.85
CA LEU A 97 -1.75 2.47 -1.48
C LEU A 97 -1.77 1.32 -2.49
N HIS A 98 -2.34 0.17 -2.13
CA HIS A 98 -2.49 -0.97 -3.04
C HIS A 98 -3.30 -0.58 -4.28
N GLN A 99 -4.45 0.07 -4.11
CA GLN A 99 -5.27 0.53 -5.24
C GLN A 99 -4.50 1.51 -6.13
N GLY A 100 -3.78 2.47 -5.52
CA GLY A 100 -2.97 3.44 -6.24
C GLY A 100 -1.84 2.80 -7.04
N LEU A 101 -1.15 1.81 -6.47
CA LEU A 101 -0.10 1.04 -7.15
C LEU A 101 -0.66 0.23 -8.33
N THR A 102 -1.81 -0.41 -8.17
CA THR A 102 -2.47 -1.22 -9.20
C THR A 102 -3.02 -0.39 -10.36
N LEU A 103 -3.59 0.79 -10.07
CA LEU A 103 -4.21 1.64 -11.10
C LEU A 103 -3.19 2.47 -11.90
N HIS A 104 -1.94 2.55 -11.45
CA HIS A 104 -0.92 3.39 -12.10
C HIS A 104 -0.42 2.74 -13.40
N PRO A 105 -0.74 3.28 -14.59
CA PRO A 105 -0.52 2.56 -15.85
C PRO A 105 0.96 2.44 -16.24
N ALA A 106 1.78 3.43 -15.87
CA ALA A 106 3.21 3.43 -16.11
C ALA A 106 3.91 4.43 -15.19
N TRP A 107 4.93 3.98 -14.47
CA TRP A 107 5.71 4.84 -13.57
C TRP A 107 6.76 5.62 -14.35
N LYS A 108 6.74 6.95 -14.25
CA LYS A 108 7.75 7.80 -14.90
C LYS A 108 9.13 7.63 -14.28
N ARG A 109 9.18 7.41 -12.96
CA ARG A 109 10.40 7.17 -12.19
C ARG A 109 10.21 5.92 -11.33
N PRO A 110 11.06 4.89 -11.47
CA PRO A 110 11.00 3.69 -10.63
C PRO A 110 11.08 3.99 -9.13
N ALA A 111 11.88 4.98 -8.72
CA ALA A 111 11.98 5.41 -7.33
C ALA A 111 10.65 5.90 -6.74
N ASP A 112 9.77 6.52 -7.54
CA ASP A 112 8.43 6.91 -7.06
C ASP A 112 7.60 5.66 -6.74
N GLN A 113 7.70 4.61 -7.57
CA GLN A 113 7.01 3.35 -7.34
C GLN A 113 7.53 2.67 -6.07
N ALA A 114 8.86 2.59 -5.92
CA ALA A 114 9.51 2.00 -4.76
C ALA A 114 9.12 2.72 -3.47
N TYR A 115 9.08 4.06 -3.47
CA TYR A 115 8.60 4.85 -2.34
C TYR A 115 7.19 4.43 -1.89
N TYR A 116 6.19 4.40 -2.80
CA TYR A 116 4.83 4.01 -2.40
C TYR A 116 4.73 2.52 -2.04
N GLN A 117 5.54 1.67 -2.67
CA GLN A 117 5.63 0.26 -2.33
C GLN A 117 6.17 0.08 -0.89
N GLN A 118 7.16 0.88 -0.48
CA GLN A 118 7.66 0.95 0.90
C GLN A 118 6.56 1.42 1.87
N GLN A 119 5.79 2.46 1.51
CA GLN A 119 4.67 2.92 2.34
C GLN A 119 3.61 1.81 2.51
N LEU A 120 3.36 1.00 1.47
CA LEU A 120 2.44 -0.14 1.56
C LEU A 120 2.99 -1.22 2.51
N CYS A 121 4.28 -1.55 2.42
CA CYS A 121 4.91 -2.47 3.37
C CYS A 121 4.78 -1.97 4.82
N GLU A 122 5.02 -0.68 5.05
CA GLU A 122 4.88 -0.08 6.38
C GLU A 122 3.45 -0.18 6.92
N ALA A 123 2.46 0.15 6.10
CA ALA A 123 1.05 0.06 6.48
C ALA A 123 0.65 -1.38 6.84
N LEU A 124 1.06 -2.37 6.03
CA LEU A 124 0.75 -3.78 6.26
C LEU A 124 1.49 -4.35 7.48
N GLU A 125 2.75 -4.00 7.67
CA GLU A 125 3.53 -4.41 8.85
C GLU A 125 2.90 -3.92 10.15
N LYS A 126 2.41 -2.67 10.17
CA LYS A 126 1.75 -2.07 11.33
C LYS A 126 0.31 -2.56 11.51
N LEU A 127 -0.38 -2.93 10.43
CA LEU A 127 -1.74 -3.47 10.49
C LEU A 127 -1.78 -4.90 11.04
N HIS A 128 -0.84 -5.76 10.62
CA HIS A 128 -0.79 -7.17 11.00
C HIS A 128 -0.98 -7.43 12.51
N PRO A 129 -0.18 -6.82 13.43
CA PRO A 129 -0.32 -7.08 14.86
C PRO A 129 -1.62 -6.55 15.47
N LEU A 130 -2.42 -5.77 14.73
CA LEU A 130 -3.71 -5.23 15.17
C LEU A 130 -4.89 -6.11 14.71
N GLN A 131 -4.61 -7.21 14.02
CA GLN A 131 -5.59 -8.15 13.49
C GLN A 131 -5.40 -9.54 14.09
N SER A 132 -6.38 -10.42 13.85
CA SER A 132 -6.32 -11.82 14.28
C SER A 132 -7.00 -12.73 13.28
N GLY A 133 -6.69 -14.03 13.35
CA GLY A 133 -7.25 -15.05 12.46
C GLY A 133 -6.99 -14.77 10.99
N GLU A 134 -7.97 -15.04 10.14
CA GLU A 134 -7.86 -14.96 8.68
C GLU A 134 -7.43 -13.57 8.17
N ASP A 135 -7.84 -12.49 8.85
CA ASP A 135 -7.46 -11.14 8.45
C ASP A 135 -5.97 -10.87 8.70
N ALA A 136 -5.40 -11.38 9.79
CA ALA A 136 -3.97 -11.29 10.03
C ALA A 136 -3.17 -12.10 8.99
N ASP A 137 -3.63 -13.31 8.68
CA ASP A 137 -3.00 -14.17 7.67
C ASP A 137 -3.01 -13.52 6.28
N ARG A 138 -4.16 -12.94 5.88
CA ARG A 138 -4.29 -12.20 4.62
C ARG A 138 -3.37 -10.98 4.58
N THR A 139 -3.28 -10.23 5.67
CA THR A 139 -2.37 -9.08 5.76
C THR A 139 -0.90 -9.52 5.69
N LEU A 140 -0.54 -10.66 6.28
CA LEU A 140 0.81 -11.21 6.19
C LEU A 140 1.15 -11.65 4.75
N GLU A 141 0.21 -12.26 4.04
CA GLU A 141 0.37 -12.62 2.63
C GLU A 141 0.57 -11.37 1.76
N GLN A 142 -0.27 -10.34 1.96
CA GLN A 142 -0.14 -9.06 1.26
C GLN A 142 1.20 -8.38 1.57
N LEU A 143 1.67 -8.43 2.82
CA LEU A 143 3.00 -7.92 3.19
C LEU A 143 4.10 -8.67 2.44
N GLY A 144 3.95 -9.99 2.27
CA GLY A 144 4.88 -10.81 1.49
C GLY A 144 4.99 -10.36 0.04
N GLN A 145 3.85 -10.23 -0.64
CA GLN A 145 3.79 -9.77 -2.03
C GLN A 145 4.37 -8.34 -2.18
N ALA A 146 4.07 -7.47 -1.22
CA ALA A 146 4.55 -6.09 -1.21
C ALA A 146 6.08 -6.00 -0.99
N ALA A 147 6.61 -6.76 -0.02
CA ALA A 147 8.03 -6.78 0.29
C ALA A 147 8.87 -7.39 -0.84
N GLU A 148 8.37 -8.45 -1.49
CA GLU A 148 9.01 -9.02 -2.68
C GLU A 148 9.00 -8.04 -3.86
N THR A 149 7.90 -7.32 -4.05
CA THR A 149 7.81 -6.29 -5.09
C THR A 149 8.79 -5.16 -4.82
N LEU A 150 8.89 -4.69 -3.57
CA LEU A 150 9.88 -3.68 -3.19
C LEU A 150 11.31 -4.16 -3.46
N TYR A 151 11.64 -5.40 -3.11
CA TYR A 151 12.96 -5.97 -3.34
C TYR A 151 13.30 -6.15 -4.82
N ARG A 152 12.30 -6.37 -5.69
CA ARG A 152 12.50 -6.37 -7.14
C ARG A 152 12.74 -4.96 -7.69
N LEU A 153 12.08 -3.95 -7.13
CA LEU A 153 12.23 -2.55 -7.56
C LEU A 153 13.58 -1.98 -7.11
N GLU A 154 13.99 -2.25 -5.88
CA GLU A 154 15.20 -1.73 -5.26
C GLU A 154 15.90 -2.85 -4.47
N PRO A 155 16.60 -3.76 -5.16
CA PRO A 155 17.35 -4.81 -4.49
C PRO A 155 18.40 -4.19 -3.57
N GLU A 156 18.57 -4.80 -2.41
CA GLU A 156 19.57 -4.40 -1.40
C GLU A 156 19.35 -3.04 -0.73
N SER A 157 18.26 -2.32 -1.06
CA SER A 157 17.86 -1.14 -0.29
C SER A 157 17.55 -1.52 1.16
N VAL A 158 17.77 -0.56 2.06
CA VAL A 158 17.57 -0.75 3.50
C VAL A 158 16.12 -1.17 3.78
N ALA A 159 15.15 -0.48 3.18
CA ALA A 159 13.73 -0.83 3.31
C ALA A 159 13.42 -2.23 2.77
N ALA A 160 13.92 -2.59 1.59
CA ALA A 160 13.61 -3.89 0.97
C ALA A 160 14.14 -5.07 1.81
N VAL A 161 15.38 -4.96 2.32
CA VAL A 161 15.97 -6.00 3.18
C VAL A 161 15.23 -6.09 4.51
N TYR A 162 14.88 -4.95 5.11
CA TYR A 162 14.12 -4.88 6.36
C TYR A 162 12.79 -5.62 6.27
N TYR A 163 11.92 -5.24 5.33
CA TYR A 163 10.57 -5.81 5.25
C TYR A 163 10.58 -7.30 4.90
N LEU A 164 11.50 -7.75 4.04
CA LEU A 164 11.66 -9.18 3.77
C LEU A 164 12.14 -9.98 4.98
N ALA A 165 13.04 -9.42 5.79
CA ALA A 165 13.51 -10.08 7.00
C ALA A 165 12.44 -10.08 8.11
N SER A 166 11.72 -8.96 8.29
CA SER A 166 10.56 -8.85 9.20
C SER A 166 9.47 -9.86 8.83
N LEU A 167 9.12 -9.98 7.55
CA LEU A 167 8.19 -11.00 7.05
C LEU A 167 8.63 -12.42 7.44
N ARG A 168 9.90 -12.77 7.21
CA ARG A 168 10.43 -14.11 7.50
C ARG A 168 10.39 -14.46 8.97
N LEU A 169 10.63 -13.47 9.83
CA LEU A 169 10.49 -13.63 11.28
C LEU A 169 9.03 -13.94 11.62
N ARG A 170 8.09 -13.09 11.18
CA ARG A 170 6.64 -13.25 11.44
C ARG A 170 6.09 -14.58 10.93
N GLN A 171 6.52 -15.03 9.76
CA GLN A 171 6.15 -16.34 9.21
C GLN A 171 6.68 -17.52 10.03
N ALA A 172 7.77 -17.34 10.78
CA ALA A 172 8.35 -18.40 11.59
C ALA A 172 7.79 -18.42 13.03
N GLU A 173 7.31 -17.29 13.54
CA GLU A 173 6.84 -17.13 14.92
C GLU A 173 5.80 -18.17 15.37
N PRO A 174 4.74 -18.50 14.59
CA PRO A 174 3.76 -19.51 14.98
C PRO A 174 4.37 -20.90 15.21
N ASP A 175 5.44 -21.22 14.47
CA ASP A 175 6.07 -22.54 14.51
C ASP A 175 7.08 -22.67 15.65
N LEU A 176 7.63 -21.56 16.18
CA LEU A 176 8.75 -21.57 17.14
C LEU A 176 8.48 -22.39 18.40
N GLY A 177 7.23 -22.40 18.90
CA GLY A 177 6.85 -23.14 20.10
C GLY A 177 6.63 -24.65 19.89
N ALA A 178 6.48 -25.09 18.64
CA ALA A 178 6.11 -26.47 18.29
C ALA A 178 7.13 -27.13 17.33
N ILE A 179 8.37 -26.61 17.27
CA ILE A 179 9.39 -27.10 16.34
C ILE A 179 9.76 -28.56 16.62
N SER A 180 9.49 -29.42 15.64
CA SER A 180 9.97 -30.79 15.59
C SER A 180 11.37 -30.87 14.98
N ALA A 181 12.05 -32.01 15.11
CA ALA A 181 13.33 -32.23 14.45
C ALA A 181 13.26 -32.04 12.92
N GLY A 182 12.13 -32.40 12.28
CA GLY A 182 11.95 -32.27 10.83
C GLY A 182 11.69 -30.83 10.36
N THR A 183 11.02 -30.01 11.17
CA THR A 183 10.70 -28.61 10.83
C THR A 183 11.80 -27.64 11.27
N ARG A 184 12.66 -28.03 12.20
CA ARG A 184 13.76 -27.19 12.71
C ARG A 184 14.69 -26.69 11.62
N LEU A 185 15.19 -27.60 10.78
CA LEU A 185 16.24 -27.25 9.81
C LEU A 185 15.76 -26.20 8.78
N PRO A 186 14.56 -26.34 8.14
CA PRO A 186 14.03 -25.30 7.27
C PRO A 186 13.84 -23.94 7.97
N VAL A 187 13.30 -23.93 9.20
CA VAL A 187 13.08 -22.69 9.97
C VAL A 187 14.41 -22.01 10.29
N CYS A 188 15.39 -22.76 10.81
CA CYS A 188 16.73 -22.26 11.11
C CYS A 188 17.40 -21.68 9.86
N ASN A 189 17.34 -22.39 8.72
CA ASN A 189 17.92 -21.91 7.47
C ASN A 189 17.25 -20.63 6.95
N ARG A 190 15.95 -20.44 7.19
CA ARG A 190 15.23 -19.22 6.80
C ARG A 190 15.62 -18.04 7.70
N LEU A 191 15.62 -18.25 9.02
CA LEU A 191 15.96 -17.24 10.01
C LEU A 191 17.44 -16.82 9.91
N ASN A 192 18.38 -17.77 9.79
CA ASN A 192 19.80 -17.46 9.61
C ASN A 192 20.05 -16.65 8.33
N ARG A 193 19.37 -16.97 7.22
CA ARG A 193 19.46 -16.18 5.99
C ARG A 193 18.89 -14.78 6.13
N ALA A 194 17.83 -14.60 6.94
CA ALA A 194 17.31 -13.28 7.26
C ALA A 194 18.33 -12.48 8.09
N LEU A 195 18.81 -13.07 9.20
CA LEU A 195 19.78 -12.45 10.10
C LEU A 195 21.07 -12.04 9.36
N ASN A 196 21.66 -12.93 8.58
CA ASN A 196 22.90 -12.62 7.86
C ASN A 196 22.73 -11.47 6.85
N ARG A 197 21.56 -11.36 6.20
CA ARG A 197 21.28 -10.22 5.30
C ARG A 197 21.10 -8.92 6.07
N VAL A 198 20.41 -8.96 7.21
CA VAL A 198 20.23 -7.80 8.08
C VAL A 198 21.59 -7.32 8.59
N LEU A 199 22.40 -8.23 9.16
CA LEU A 199 23.75 -7.92 9.62
C LEU A 199 24.64 -7.35 8.49
N ALA A 200 24.60 -7.93 7.29
CA ALA A 200 25.35 -7.40 6.15
C ALA A 200 24.97 -5.96 5.79
N VAL A 201 23.70 -5.58 5.95
CA VAL A 201 23.26 -4.18 5.76
C VAL A 201 23.79 -3.28 6.88
N MET A 202 23.71 -3.74 8.14
CA MET A 202 24.14 -2.96 9.31
C MET A 202 25.66 -2.73 9.37
N THR A 203 26.46 -3.71 8.93
CA THR A 203 27.92 -3.61 8.95
C THR A 203 28.49 -2.90 7.73
N ALA A 204 27.67 -2.66 6.70
CA ALA A 204 28.08 -1.86 5.57
C ALA A 204 28.15 -0.38 5.96
N ASP A 205 29.01 0.37 5.27
CA ASP A 205 29.24 1.81 5.50
C ASP A 205 27.91 2.61 5.49
N PRO A 206 27.46 3.14 6.63
CA PRO A 206 26.19 3.87 6.73
C PRO A 206 26.14 5.13 5.88
N GLU A 207 27.28 5.81 5.67
CA GLU A 207 27.36 7.04 4.86
C GLU A 207 27.01 6.78 3.38
N ARG A 208 27.03 5.51 2.95
CA ARG A 208 26.69 5.09 1.58
C ARG A 208 25.24 4.64 1.43
N ARG A 209 24.44 4.65 2.51
CA ARG A 209 23.07 4.17 2.49
C ARG A 209 22.10 5.32 2.73
N PRO A 210 21.51 5.90 1.67
CA PRO A 210 20.38 6.79 1.87
C PRO A 210 19.31 6.03 2.68
N ASP A 211 18.66 6.73 3.60
CA ASP A 211 17.58 6.23 4.47
C ASP A 211 18.00 5.36 5.67
N TRP A 212 19.29 5.15 5.94
CA TRP A 212 19.74 4.39 7.12
C TRP A 212 19.14 4.94 8.42
N ASP A 213 19.13 6.25 8.62
CA ASP A 213 18.64 6.89 9.84
C ASP A 213 17.17 6.56 10.14
N GLN A 214 16.34 6.41 9.11
CA GLN A 214 14.92 6.03 9.28
C GLN A 214 14.77 4.59 9.80
N PHE A 215 15.75 3.73 9.55
CA PHE A 215 15.68 2.29 9.78
C PHE A 215 16.62 1.79 10.87
N ALA A 216 17.59 2.57 11.33
CA ALA A 216 18.60 2.14 12.29
C ALA A 216 17.98 1.46 13.52
N GLU A 217 17.04 2.12 14.20
CA GLU A 217 16.34 1.56 15.35
C GLU A 217 15.53 0.29 14.98
N LYS A 218 14.86 0.32 13.82
CA LYS A 218 14.07 -0.84 13.33
C LYS A 218 14.98 -2.06 13.09
N TYR A 219 16.20 -1.85 12.61
CA TYR A 219 17.20 -2.91 12.39
C TYR A 219 17.72 -3.50 13.68
N ASP A 220 18.03 -2.66 14.68
CA ASP A 220 18.48 -3.12 16.00
C ASP A 220 17.42 -4.03 16.65
N GLN A 221 16.16 -3.60 16.63
CA GLN A 221 15.04 -4.40 17.10
C GLN A 221 14.90 -5.70 16.32
N LEU A 222 14.99 -5.65 14.99
CA LEU A 222 14.85 -6.82 14.13
C LEU A 222 15.97 -7.85 14.35
N VAL A 223 17.23 -7.43 14.48
CA VAL A 223 18.35 -8.33 14.81
C VAL A 223 18.13 -9.00 16.16
N PHE A 224 17.72 -8.23 17.17
CA PHE A 224 17.41 -8.78 18.48
C PHE A 224 16.33 -9.86 18.39
N HIS A 225 15.20 -9.57 17.74
CA HIS A 225 14.10 -10.53 17.60
C HIS A 225 14.48 -11.77 16.78
N LEU A 226 15.25 -11.61 15.70
CA LEU A 226 15.80 -12.74 14.92
C LEU A 226 16.72 -13.62 15.78
N GLY A 227 17.59 -13.02 16.59
CA GLY A 227 18.46 -13.74 17.51
C GLY A 227 17.68 -14.53 18.57
N VAL A 228 16.62 -13.93 19.13
CA VAL A 228 15.70 -14.62 20.04
C VAL A 228 15.01 -15.78 19.34
N ALA A 229 14.46 -15.58 18.13
CA ALA A 229 13.78 -16.62 17.37
C ALA A 229 14.70 -17.80 17.03
N LEU A 230 15.95 -17.55 16.62
CA LEU A 230 16.95 -18.58 16.36
C LEU A 230 17.26 -19.41 17.62
N ARG A 231 17.41 -18.74 18.77
CA ARG A 231 17.65 -19.41 20.06
C ARG A 231 16.46 -20.27 20.46
N THR A 232 15.24 -19.73 20.36
CA THR A 232 14.00 -20.46 20.66
C THR A 232 13.84 -21.69 19.77
N ALA A 233 14.19 -21.57 18.48
CA ALA A 233 14.17 -22.69 17.55
C ALA A 233 15.28 -23.75 17.78
N GLY A 234 16.23 -23.48 18.67
CA GLY A 234 17.38 -24.36 18.92
C GLY A 234 18.36 -24.41 17.74
N CYS A 235 18.43 -23.34 16.95
CA CYS A 235 19.41 -23.19 15.89
C CYS A 235 20.79 -22.94 16.51
N ARG A 236 21.78 -23.74 16.13
CA ARG A 236 23.18 -23.58 16.52
C ARG A 236 24.02 -23.21 15.31
#